data_AF-A0A0Q8V723-F1
#
_entry.id   AF-A0A0Q8V723-F1
#
_cell.length_a   1.000
_cell.length_b   1.000
_cell.length_c   1.000
_cell.angle_alpha   90.00
_cell.angle_beta   90.00
_cell.angle_gamma   90.00
#
_symmetry.space_group_name_H-M   'P 1'
#
loop_
_entity.id
_entity.type
_entity.pdbx_description
1 polymer ?
#
loop_
_entity_poly.entity_id
_entity_poly.type
_entity_poly.pdbx_seq_one_letter_code
_entity_poly.pdbx_strand_id
1 'polypeptide(L)'
;MRRLLSDTATELFVERGFDAVQVAEIARACGVSEKTVFNYFPSKEALLLDRGDATSAGLQRALEDQTAPASAAVAAMLDGELGRLTAWIDAQPDPREAYRKTARFGDLIAETASLRAHQREQLDTLVVQASGLLARRYGYAADDPEPRIAAVALIGLVEIQALALRRELVLGTPGARLRAAVAGDVSRASTVVAAVEGRLGAR
;
A
#
# COMPACT_ATOMS: atom_id res chain seq x y z
N MET A 1 -15.80 13.59 4.17
CA MET A 1 -16.34 13.26 2.84
C MET A 1 -15.49 12.21 2.12
N ARG A 2 -14.19 12.45 1.83
CA ARG A 2 -13.30 11.47 1.16
C ARG A 2 -13.40 10.04 1.69
N ARG A 3 -13.23 9.85 3.01
CA ARG A 3 -13.35 8.54 3.68
C ARG A 3 -14.72 7.89 3.50
N LEU A 4 -15.83 8.63 3.66
CA LEU A 4 -17.18 8.10 3.46
C LEU A 4 -17.36 7.54 2.05
N LEU A 5 -16.91 8.28 1.03
CA LEU A 5 -16.96 7.85 -0.36
C LEU A 5 -16.16 6.57 -0.59
N SER A 6 -14.93 6.48 -0.06
CA SER A 6 -14.08 5.29 -0.18
C SER A 6 -14.65 4.08 0.55
N ASP A 7 -15.17 4.25 1.76
CA ASP A 7 -15.78 3.18 2.56
C ASP A 7 -17.04 2.65 1.85
N THR A 8 -17.96 3.52 1.42
CA THR A 8 -19.18 3.12 0.68
C THR A 8 -18.85 2.47 -0.67
N ALA A 9 -17.85 2.99 -1.39
CA ALA A 9 -17.40 2.40 -2.64
C ALA A 9 -16.86 0.99 -2.43
N THR A 10 -16.01 0.81 -1.42
CA THR A 10 -15.41 -0.48 -1.05
C THR A 10 -16.49 -1.53 -0.75
N GLU A 11 -17.51 -1.18 0.02
CA GLU A 11 -18.64 -2.08 0.32
C GLU A 11 -19.36 -2.52 -0.97
N LEU A 12 -19.76 -1.55 -1.81
CA LEU A 12 -20.47 -1.85 -3.05
C LEU A 12 -19.61 -2.71 -4.01
N PHE A 13 -18.32 -2.41 -4.13
CA PHE A 13 -17.42 -3.16 -5.00
C PHE A 13 -17.16 -4.58 -4.51
N VAL A 14 -17.03 -4.80 -3.20
CA VAL A 14 -16.87 -6.15 -2.63
C VAL A 14 -18.15 -6.98 -2.78
N GLU A 15 -19.33 -6.36 -2.69
CA GLU A 15 -20.60 -7.07 -2.81
C GLU A 15 -20.98 -7.40 -4.25
N ARG A 16 -20.78 -6.46 -5.18
CA ARG A 16 -21.29 -6.55 -6.55
C ARG A 16 -20.21 -6.71 -7.61
N GLY A 17 -18.94 -6.55 -7.25
CA GLY A 17 -17.80 -6.51 -8.17
C GLY A 17 -17.48 -5.09 -8.64
N PHE A 18 -16.23 -4.86 -9.03
CA PHE A 18 -15.75 -3.54 -9.43
C PHE A 18 -16.48 -3.04 -10.69
N ASP A 19 -16.53 -3.83 -11.76
CA ASP A 19 -17.10 -3.41 -13.05
C ASP A 19 -18.60 -3.16 -13.01
N ALA A 20 -19.33 -3.86 -12.13
CA ALA A 20 -20.79 -3.80 -12.03
C ALA A 20 -21.33 -2.58 -11.25
N VAL A 21 -20.47 -1.80 -10.61
CA VAL A 21 -20.85 -0.63 -9.81
C VAL A 21 -20.41 0.65 -10.50
N GLN A 22 -21.33 1.59 -10.70
CA GLN A 22 -21.03 2.89 -11.29
C GLN A 22 -20.72 3.95 -10.22
N VAL A 23 -19.90 4.95 -10.57
CA VAL A 23 -19.57 6.07 -9.65
C VAL A 23 -20.81 6.86 -9.26
N ALA A 24 -21.78 7.02 -10.17
CA ALA A 24 -23.07 7.63 -9.87
C ALA A 24 -23.87 6.90 -8.78
N GLU A 25 -23.75 5.56 -8.68
CA GLU A 25 -24.42 4.79 -7.62
C GLU A 25 -23.80 5.06 -6.25
N ILE A 26 -22.47 5.16 -6.20
CA ILE A 26 -21.72 5.51 -4.99
C ILE A 26 -22.08 6.94 -4.55
N ALA A 27 -22.10 7.88 -5.51
CA ALA A 27 -22.48 9.27 -5.26
C ALA A 27 -23.89 9.36 -4.64
N ARG A 28 -24.85 8.63 -5.22
CA ARG A 28 -26.23 8.55 -4.73
C ARG A 28 -26.29 7.93 -3.33
N ALA A 29 -25.54 6.87 -3.06
CA ALA A 29 -25.48 6.24 -1.74
C ALA A 29 -24.92 7.20 -0.67
N CYS A 30 -23.99 8.07 -1.04
CA CYS A 30 -23.43 9.09 -0.14
C CYS A 30 -24.20 10.43 -0.13
N GLY A 31 -25.29 10.56 -0.90
CA GLY A 31 -26.08 11.79 -0.98
C GLY A 31 -25.35 12.98 -1.63
N VAL A 32 -24.42 12.71 -2.55
CA VAL A 32 -23.64 13.73 -3.26
C VAL A 32 -23.76 13.59 -4.77
N SER A 33 -23.33 14.61 -5.51
CA SER A 33 -23.24 14.53 -6.98
C SER A 33 -22.04 13.71 -7.43
N GLU A 34 -22.11 13.13 -8.62
CA GLU A 34 -20.95 12.45 -9.23
C GLU A 34 -19.75 13.39 -9.43
N LYS A 35 -20.01 14.67 -9.77
CA LYS A 35 -18.98 15.72 -9.79
C LYS A 35 -18.28 15.87 -8.44
N THR A 36 -19.02 15.78 -7.34
CA THR A 36 -18.44 15.83 -5.99
C THR A 36 -17.51 14.65 -5.76
N VAL A 37 -17.86 13.45 -6.24
CA VAL A 37 -16.98 12.27 -6.15
C VAL A 37 -15.69 12.50 -6.90
N PHE A 38 -15.77 12.96 -8.16
CA PHE A 38 -14.58 13.22 -8.99
C PHE A 38 -13.71 14.37 -8.49
N ASN A 39 -14.27 15.32 -7.74
CA ASN A 39 -13.47 16.35 -7.06
C ASN A 39 -12.57 15.76 -5.96
N TYR A 40 -12.96 14.64 -5.35
CA TYR A 40 -12.11 13.94 -4.38
C TYR A 40 -11.25 12.87 -5.07
N PHE A 41 -11.80 12.12 -6.01
CA PHE A 41 -11.16 10.95 -6.61
C PHE A 41 -11.06 11.13 -8.13
N PRO A 42 -9.84 11.24 -8.70
CA PRO A 42 -9.68 11.50 -10.12
C PRO A 42 -10.16 10.34 -11.00
N SER A 43 -10.30 9.14 -10.44
CA SER A 43 -10.78 7.95 -11.13
C SER A 43 -11.62 7.06 -10.21
N LYS A 44 -12.29 6.07 -10.79
CA LYS A 44 -13.04 5.05 -10.04
C LYS A 44 -12.10 4.16 -9.23
N GLU A 45 -10.93 3.84 -9.77
CA GLU A 45 -9.88 3.06 -9.11
C GLU A 45 -9.37 3.76 -7.84
N ALA A 46 -9.25 5.09 -7.89
CA ALA A 46 -8.82 5.90 -6.75
C ALA A 46 -9.79 5.82 -5.56
N LEU A 47 -11.05 5.43 -5.76
CA LEU A 47 -12.00 5.19 -4.65
C LEU A 47 -11.60 4.01 -3.76
N LEU A 48 -10.94 2.98 -4.32
CA LEU A 48 -10.44 1.83 -3.55
C LEU A 48 -9.00 2.05 -3.10
N LEU A 49 -8.18 2.67 -3.95
CA LEU A 49 -6.74 2.76 -3.77
C LEU A 49 -6.30 4.12 -3.21
N ASP A 50 -7.11 4.73 -2.34
CA ASP A 50 -6.89 6.05 -1.75
C ASP A 50 -5.74 6.13 -0.73
N ARG A 51 -5.02 5.03 -0.51
CA ARG A 51 -3.97 4.96 0.52
C ARG A 51 -2.61 5.47 0.06
N GLY A 52 -2.48 5.82 -1.23
CA GLY A 52 -1.22 6.29 -1.83
C GLY A 52 -0.59 7.46 -1.08
N ASP A 53 -1.39 8.45 -0.66
CA ASP A 53 -0.88 9.64 0.06
C ASP A 53 -0.29 9.27 1.43
N ALA A 54 -0.95 8.38 2.16
CA ALA A 54 -0.50 7.95 3.49
C ALA A 54 0.79 7.12 3.40
N THR A 55 0.88 6.22 2.41
CA THR A 55 2.08 5.42 2.16
C THR A 55 3.24 6.30 1.67
N SER A 56 2.98 7.26 0.79
CA SER A 56 3.98 8.24 0.33
C SER A 56 4.54 9.07 1.50
N ALA A 57 3.68 9.60 2.37
CA ALA A 57 4.11 10.35 3.56
C ALA A 57 4.82 9.46 4.60
N GLY A 58 4.46 8.18 4.70
CA GLY A 58 5.20 7.19 5.50
C GLY A 58 6.60 6.96 4.96
N LEU A 59 6.70 6.74 3.64
CA LEU A 59 7.94 6.45 2.94
C LEU A 59 8.91 7.63 3.03
N GLN A 60 8.41 8.84 2.82
CA GLN A 60 9.21 10.05 2.98
C GLN A 60 9.84 10.12 4.38
N ARG A 61 9.03 9.96 5.44
CA ARG A 61 9.54 9.96 6.82
C ARG A 61 10.55 8.85 7.07
N ALA A 62 10.30 7.64 6.55
CA ALA A 62 11.20 6.51 6.71
C ALA A 62 12.56 6.73 6.02
N LEU A 63 12.59 7.43 4.88
CA LEU A 63 13.82 7.68 4.13
C LEU A 63 14.57 8.94 4.61
N GLU A 64 13.87 9.92 5.16
CA GLU A 64 14.44 11.09 5.83
C GLU A 64 15.08 10.73 7.17
N ASP A 65 14.57 9.72 7.87
CA ASP A 65 15.20 9.15 9.05
C ASP A 65 16.49 8.39 8.67
N GLN A 66 17.63 8.90 9.13
CA GLN A 66 18.96 8.35 8.86
C GLN A 66 19.52 7.55 10.04
N THR A 67 18.72 7.30 11.08
CA THR A 67 19.14 6.52 12.25
C THR A 67 19.26 5.02 11.96
N ALA A 68 18.68 4.57 10.84
CA ALA A 68 18.73 3.19 10.37
C ALA A 68 18.95 3.14 8.84
N PRO A 69 19.35 1.96 8.30
CA PRO A 69 19.28 1.69 6.87
C PRO A 69 17.86 1.93 6.33
N ALA A 70 17.75 2.49 5.13
CA ALA A 70 16.50 2.77 4.44
C ALA A 70 15.61 1.52 4.35
N SER A 71 16.21 0.36 4.06
CA SER A 71 15.54 -0.94 4.02
C SER A 71 14.88 -1.32 5.37
N ALA A 72 15.56 -1.07 6.49
CA ALA A 72 15.01 -1.32 7.81
C ALA A 72 13.91 -0.30 8.18
N ALA A 73 14.10 0.97 7.85
CA ALA A 73 13.12 2.02 8.11
C ALA A 73 11.81 1.78 7.32
N VAL A 74 11.91 1.39 6.04
CA VAL A 74 10.75 1.01 5.22
C VAL A 74 10.08 -0.25 5.77
N ALA A 75 10.83 -1.28 6.18
CA ALA A 75 10.24 -2.46 6.80
C ALA A 75 9.47 -2.13 8.10
N ALA A 76 10.00 -1.24 8.94
CA ALA A 76 9.34 -0.78 10.16
C ALA A 76 8.07 0.04 9.87
N MET A 77 8.12 0.90 8.84
CA MET A 77 6.94 1.63 8.36
C MET A 77 5.83 0.67 7.95
N LEU A 78 6.16 -0.34 7.14
CA LEU A 78 5.22 -1.36 6.65
C LEU A 78 4.63 -2.17 7.82
N ASP A 79 5.44 -2.60 8.79
CA ASP A 79 4.93 -3.29 9.98
C ASP A 79 3.99 -2.39 10.82
N GLY A 80 4.28 -1.09 10.91
CA GLY A 80 3.38 -0.13 11.55
C GLY A 80 2.04 0.03 10.82
N GLU A 81 2.04 0.06 9.49
CA GLU A 81 0.82 0.06 8.67
C GLU A 81 0.00 -1.22 8.87
N LEU A 82 0.67 -2.36 8.84
CA LEU A 82 0.06 -3.66 9.06
C LEU A 82 -0.54 -3.77 10.47
N GLY A 83 0.18 -3.30 11.49
CA GLY A 83 -0.31 -3.28 12.86
C GLY A 83 -1.58 -2.44 13.03
N ARG A 84 -1.67 -1.29 12.34
CA ARG A 84 -2.90 -0.48 12.33
C ARG A 84 -4.05 -1.19 11.63
N LEU A 85 -3.78 -1.89 10.53
CA LEU A 85 -4.78 -2.68 9.82
C LEU A 85 -5.31 -3.82 10.71
N THR A 86 -4.43 -4.66 11.26
CA THR A 86 -4.86 -5.80 12.09
C THR A 86 -5.59 -5.34 13.34
N ALA A 87 -5.11 -4.28 14.00
CA ALA A 87 -5.79 -3.72 15.17
C ALA A 87 -7.19 -3.17 14.81
N TRP A 88 -7.34 -2.55 13.65
CA TRP A 88 -8.65 -2.09 13.17
C TRP A 88 -9.60 -3.25 12.87
N ILE A 89 -9.12 -4.34 12.26
CA ILE A 89 -9.91 -5.56 12.01
C ILE A 89 -10.32 -6.21 13.32
N ASP A 90 -9.38 -6.38 14.26
CA ASP A 90 -9.62 -7.02 15.56
C ASP A 90 -10.60 -6.21 16.45
N ALA A 91 -10.71 -4.91 16.22
CA ALA A 91 -11.66 -4.03 16.91
C ALA A 91 -13.09 -4.06 16.31
N GLN A 92 -13.32 -4.76 15.20
CA GLN A 92 -14.66 -4.88 14.62
C GLN A 92 -15.55 -5.81 15.47
N PRO A 93 -16.89 -5.61 15.48
CA PRO A 93 -17.82 -6.47 16.22
C PRO A 93 -17.73 -7.95 15.84
N ASP A 94 -17.45 -8.23 14.56
CA ASP A 94 -17.13 -9.57 14.05
C ASP A 94 -15.77 -9.53 13.33
N PRO A 95 -14.66 -9.79 14.05
CA PRO A 95 -13.33 -9.79 13.45
C PRO A 95 -13.18 -10.83 12.34
N ARG A 96 -13.84 -11.98 12.46
CA ARG A 96 -13.73 -13.05 11.46
C ARG A 96 -14.33 -12.61 10.14
N GLU A 97 -15.49 -11.98 10.17
CA GLU A 97 -16.10 -11.41 8.97
C GLU A 97 -15.27 -10.23 8.43
N ALA A 98 -14.71 -9.39 9.30
CA ALA A 98 -13.84 -8.30 8.89
C ALA A 98 -12.56 -8.78 8.17
N TYR A 99 -11.94 -9.89 8.65
CA TYR A 99 -10.83 -10.55 7.94
C TYR A 99 -11.28 -11.05 6.56
N ARG A 100 -12.47 -11.66 6.45
CA ARG A 100 -12.99 -12.14 5.16
C ARG A 100 -13.27 -11.02 4.18
N LYS A 101 -13.85 -9.91 4.64
CA LYS A 101 -14.05 -8.71 3.81
C LYS A 101 -12.72 -8.13 3.33
N THR A 102 -11.71 -8.08 4.20
CA THR A 102 -10.36 -7.64 3.85
C THR A 102 -9.71 -8.57 2.81
N ALA A 103 -9.91 -9.89 2.93
CA ALA A 103 -9.44 -10.87 1.94
C ALA A 103 -10.08 -10.63 0.57
N ARG A 104 -11.42 -10.49 0.52
CA ARG A 104 -12.17 -10.20 -0.71
C ARG A 104 -11.75 -8.90 -1.36
N PHE A 105 -11.44 -7.87 -0.57
CA PHE A 105 -10.89 -6.62 -1.08
C PHE A 105 -9.53 -6.83 -1.77
N GLY A 106 -8.64 -7.62 -1.17
CA GLY A 106 -7.36 -7.98 -1.78
C GLY A 106 -7.52 -8.77 -3.08
N ASP A 107 -8.45 -9.72 -3.13
CA ASP A 107 -8.75 -10.50 -4.34
C ASP A 107 -9.37 -9.63 -5.43
N LEU A 108 -10.27 -8.70 -5.09
CA LEU A 108 -10.85 -7.75 -6.03
C LEU A 108 -9.78 -6.93 -6.77
N ILE A 109 -8.76 -6.45 -6.04
CA ILE A 109 -7.62 -5.74 -6.64
C ILE A 109 -6.82 -6.67 -7.55
N ALA A 110 -6.55 -7.91 -7.12
CA ALA A 110 -5.76 -8.86 -7.88
C ALA A 110 -6.45 -9.33 -9.17
N GLU A 111 -7.78 -9.47 -9.15
CA GLU A 111 -8.58 -10.00 -10.25
C GLU A 111 -8.99 -8.92 -11.26
N THR A 112 -9.00 -7.65 -10.86
CA THR A 112 -9.41 -6.54 -11.74
C THR A 112 -8.21 -5.90 -12.45
N ALA A 113 -8.19 -5.94 -13.78
CA ALA A 113 -7.06 -5.44 -14.58
C ALA A 113 -6.78 -3.93 -14.38
N SER A 114 -7.82 -3.09 -14.32
CA SER A 114 -7.63 -1.65 -14.14
C SER A 114 -7.13 -1.29 -12.73
N LEU A 115 -7.59 -2.01 -11.69
CA LEU A 115 -7.07 -1.85 -10.33
C LEU A 115 -5.59 -2.23 -10.23
N ARG A 116 -5.18 -3.36 -10.84
CA ARG A 116 -3.75 -3.72 -10.91
C ARG A 116 -2.93 -2.68 -11.64
N ALA A 117 -3.43 -2.15 -12.76
CA ALA A 117 -2.74 -1.11 -13.52
C ALA A 117 -2.58 0.17 -12.68
N HIS A 118 -3.65 0.62 -12.01
CA HIS A 118 -3.60 1.79 -11.13
C HIS A 118 -2.66 1.59 -9.94
N GLN A 119 -2.65 0.40 -9.33
CA GLN A 119 -1.70 0.07 -8.26
C GLN A 119 -0.25 0.14 -8.77
N ARG A 120 0.02 -0.32 -10.00
CA ARG A 120 1.36 -0.22 -10.60
C ARG A 120 1.79 1.22 -10.79
N GLU A 121 0.90 2.08 -11.28
CA GLU A 121 1.14 3.52 -11.44
C GLU A 121 1.46 4.21 -10.09
N GLN A 122 0.75 3.83 -9.02
CA GLN A 122 1.05 4.31 -7.67
C GLN A 122 2.43 3.86 -7.19
N LEU A 123 2.79 2.58 -7.39
CA LEU A 123 4.12 2.08 -7.03
C LEU A 123 5.21 2.80 -7.83
N ASP A 124 5.03 3.03 -9.13
CA ASP A 124 5.99 3.76 -9.96
C ASP A 124 6.22 5.18 -9.45
N THR A 125 5.15 5.86 -8.99
CA THR A 125 5.24 7.17 -8.34
C THR A 125 6.09 7.11 -7.08
N LEU A 126 5.89 6.10 -6.22
CA LEU A 126 6.70 5.90 -5.01
C LEU A 126 8.18 5.63 -5.35
N VAL A 127 8.47 4.88 -6.42
CA VAL A 127 9.86 4.65 -6.84
C VAL A 127 10.52 5.97 -7.28
N VAL A 128 9.81 6.84 -8.02
CA VAL A 128 10.35 8.15 -8.41
C VAL A 128 10.66 9.00 -7.17
N GLN A 129 9.74 9.04 -6.21
CA GLN A 129 9.93 9.77 -4.95
C GLN A 129 11.10 9.24 -4.13
N ALA A 130 11.16 7.92 -3.91
CA ALA A 130 12.24 7.27 -3.18
C ALA A 130 13.61 7.48 -3.85
N SER A 131 13.66 7.38 -5.18
CA SER A 131 14.89 7.62 -5.96
C SER A 131 15.44 9.02 -5.70
N GLY A 132 14.57 10.05 -5.73
CA GLY A 132 14.97 11.42 -5.44
C GLY A 132 15.44 11.63 -4.00
N LEU A 133 14.79 10.97 -3.03
CA LEU A 133 15.19 11.02 -1.61
C LEU A 133 16.56 10.36 -1.39
N LEU A 134 16.79 9.19 -1.97
CA LEU A 134 18.06 8.48 -1.89
C LEU A 134 19.19 9.23 -2.59
N ALA A 135 18.92 9.82 -3.76
CA ALA A 135 19.92 10.61 -4.49
C ALA A 135 20.41 11.79 -3.62
N ARG A 136 19.48 12.52 -2.99
CA ARG A 136 19.83 13.60 -2.05
C ARG A 136 20.58 13.08 -0.82
N ARG A 137 20.14 11.96 -0.25
CA ARG A 137 20.73 11.35 0.95
C ARG A 137 22.20 10.94 0.74
N TYR A 138 22.53 10.39 -0.42
CA TYR A 138 23.86 9.84 -0.71
C TYR A 138 24.69 10.67 -1.71
N GLY A 139 24.23 11.85 -2.12
CA GLY A 139 24.98 12.76 -2.99
C GLY A 139 25.10 12.32 -4.45
N TYR A 140 24.11 11.58 -4.96
CA TYR A 140 24.04 11.20 -6.38
C TYR A 140 23.32 12.26 -7.21
N ALA A 141 23.57 12.26 -8.52
CA ALA A 141 22.76 13.00 -9.47
C ALA A 141 21.36 12.40 -9.58
N ALA A 142 20.38 13.20 -10.03
CA ALA A 142 18.98 12.78 -10.09
C ALA A 142 18.72 11.67 -11.12
N ASP A 143 19.57 11.56 -12.13
CA ASP A 143 19.52 10.61 -13.25
C ASP A 143 20.49 9.42 -13.08
N ASP A 144 21.25 9.37 -11.98
CA ASP A 144 22.11 8.23 -11.67
C ASP A 144 21.27 6.95 -11.48
N PRO A 145 21.73 5.79 -12.00
CA PRO A 145 20.98 4.55 -11.93
C PRO A 145 20.93 3.94 -10.52
N GLU A 146 21.90 4.23 -9.64
CA GLU A 146 22.03 3.60 -8.33
C GLU A 146 20.88 3.97 -7.36
N PRO A 147 20.50 5.26 -7.18
CA PRO A 147 19.34 5.60 -6.37
C PRO A 147 18.05 5.01 -6.92
N ARG A 148 17.92 4.92 -8.27
CA ARG A 148 16.73 4.37 -8.92
C ARG A 148 16.58 2.88 -8.66
N ILE A 149 17.64 2.08 -8.81
CA ILE A 149 17.55 0.64 -8.57
C ILE A 149 17.35 0.31 -7.08
N ALA A 150 17.95 1.09 -6.17
CA ALA A 150 17.70 0.94 -4.75
C ALA A 150 16.26 1.32 -4.37
N ALA A 151 15.70 2.37 -4.97
CA ALA A 151 14.29 2.70 -4.82
C ALA A 151 13.37 1.58 -5.30
N VAL A 152 13.65 0.97 -6.46
CA VAL A 152 12.89 -0.20 -6.95
C VAL A 152 12.95 -1.34 -5.95
N ALA A 153 14.14 -1.64 -5.40
CA ALA A 153 14.32 -2.69 -4.41
C ALA A 153 13.54 -2.41 -3.11
N LEU A 154 13.55 -1.16 -2.62
CA LEU A 154 12.79 -0.75 -1.43
C LEU A 154 11.28 -0.83 -1.65
N ILE A 155 10.78 -0.33 -2.78
CA ILE A 155 9.35 -0.38 -3.10
C ILE A 155 8.87 -1.81 -3.34
N GLY A 156 9.76 -2.71 -3.77
CA GLY A 156 9.49 -4.15 -3.81
C GLY A 156 9.04 -4.73 -2.46
N LEU A 157 9.43 -4.12 -1.33
CA LEU A 157 8.94 -4.54 0.00
C LEU A 157 7.43 -4.33 0.18
N VAL A 158 6.85 -3.31 -0.46
CA VAL A 158 5.41 -3.06 -0.47
C VAL A 158 4.69 -4.20 -1.19
N GLU A 159 5.23 -4.65 -2.32
CA GLU A 159 4.67 -5.79 -3.06
C GLU A 159 4.77 -7.09 -2.24
N ILE A 160 5.91 -7.34 -1.59
CA ILE A 160 6.08 -8.50 -0.69
C ILE A 160 5.06 -8.46 0.45
N GLN A 161 4.84 -7.30 1.07
CA GLN A 161 3.83 -7.16 2.11
C GLN A 161 2.43 -7.48 1.59
N ALA A 162 2.04 -6.94 0.43
CA ALA A 162 0.73 -7.17 -0.15
C ALA A 162 0.49 -8.65 -0.50
N LEU A 163 1.50 -9.30 -1.10
CA LEU A 163 1.44 -10.73 -1.44
C LEU A 163 1.33 -11.61 -0.19
N ALA A 164 2.16 -11.35 0.82
CA ALA A 164 2.14 -12.09 2.08
C ALA A 164 0.82 -11.86 2.83
N LEU A 165 0.33 -10.62 2.91
CA LEU A 165 -0.93 -10.28 3.55
C LEU A 165 -2.09 -11.01 2.88
N ARG A 166 -2.18 -10.98 1.55
CA ARG A 166 -3.22 -11.71 0.81
C ARG A 166 -3.16 -13.20 1.08
N ARG A 167 -1.97 -13.81 1.04
CA ARG A 167 -1.77 -15.24 1.35
C ARG A 167 -2.32 -15.58 2.73
N GLU A 168 -1.92 -14.83 3.77
CA GLU A 168 -2.36 -15.09 5.15
C GLU A 168 -3.85 -14.85 5.36
N LEU A 169 -4.43 -13.84 4.70
CA LEU A 169 -5.87 -13.58 4.72
C LEU A 169 -6.67 -14.74 4.11
N VAL A 170 -6.21 -15.30 2.98
CA VAL A 170 -6.83 -16.47 2.33
C VAL A 170 -6.72 -17.72 3.22
N LEU A 171 -5.60 -17.90 3.91
CA LEU A 171 -5.42 -18.97 4.88
C LEU A 171 -6.28 -18.80 6.15
N GLY A 172 -6.88 -17.61 6.34
CA GLY A 172 -7.65 -17.30 7.53
C GLY A 172 -6.80 -17.13 8.78
N THR A 173 -5.52 -16.80 8.63
CA THR A 173 -4.61 -16.52 9.74
C THR A 173 -5.08 -15.24 10.46
N PRO A 174 -5.38 -15.26 11.78
CA PRO A 174 -5.90 -14.09 12.46
C PRO A 174 -4.82 -13.25 13.15
N GLY A 175 -5.09 -11.94 13.27
CA GLY A 175 -4.47 -11.03 14.23
C GLY A 175 -2.95 -11.03 14.24
N ALA A 176 -2.39 -11.22 15.44
CA ALA A 176 -0.94 -11.19 15.67
C ALA A 176 -0.18 -12.25 14.85
N ARG A 177 -0.78 -13.40 14.53
CA ARG A 177 -0.11 -14.43 13.71
C ARG A 177 0.04 -13.98 12.27
N LEU A 178 -1.00 -13.36 11.71
CA LEU A 178 -0.96 -12.77 10.37
C LEU A 178 0.11 -11.69 10.33
N ARG A 179 0.14 -10.81 11.33
CA ARG A 179 1.15 -9.75 11.41
C ARG A 179 2.56 -10.32 11.45
N ALA A 180 2.80 -11.30 12.32
CA ALA A 180 4.11 -11.95 12.46
C ALA A 180 4.57 -12.63 11.16
N ALA A 181 3.68 -13.34 10.47
CA ALA A 181 4.00 -14.01 9.21
C ALA A 181 4.36 -13.00 8.10
N VAL A 182 3.56 -11.96 7.93
CA VAL A 182 3.80 -10.92 6.91
C VAL A 182 5.06 -10.10 7.24
N ALA A 183 5.23 -9.68 8.50
CA ALA A 183 6.43 -8.96 8.93
C ALA A 183 7.69 -9.82 8.78
N GLY A 184 7.58 -11.13 9.01
CA GLY A 184 8.66 -12.09 8.78
C GLY A 184 9.08 -12.16 7.31
N ASP A 185 8.13 -12.15 6.38
CA ASP A 185 8.41 -12.14 4.93
C ASP A 185 9.06 -10.83 4.49
N VAL A 186 8.54 -9.68 4.94
CA VAL A 186 9.11 -8.35 4.66
C VAL A 186 10.51 -8.22 5.25
N SER A 187 10.75 -8.72 6.47
CA SER A 187 12.06 -8.70 7.12
C SER A 187 13.09 -9.54 6.36
N ARG A 188 12.72 -10.74 5.89
CA ARG A 188 13.62 -11.53 5.04
C ARG A 188 13.94 -10.81 3.73
N ALA A 189 12.95 -10.21 3.08
CA ALA A 189 13.17 -9.44 1.86
C ALA A 189 14.04 -8.19 2.09
N SER A 190 13.86 -7.48 3.21
CA SER A 190 14.61 -6.26 3.51
C SER A 190 16.10 -6.53 3.71
N THR A 191 16.50 -7.72 4.20
CA THR A 191 17.92 -8.09 4.27
C THR A 191 18.59 -8.19 2.89
N VAL A 192 17.86 -8.65 1.87
CA VAL A 192 18.33 -8.67 0.48
C VAL A 192 18.46 -7.23 -0.06
N VAL A 193 17.48 -6.37 0.25
CA VAL A 193 17.51 -4.95 -0.15
C VAL A 193 18.65 -4.20 0.54
N ALA A 194 18.94 -4.50 1.81
CA ALA A 194 20.04 -3.90 2.56
C ALA A 194 21.41 -4.16 1.90
N ALA A 195 21.59 -5.31 1.24
CA ALA A 195 22.83 -5.59 0.48
C ALA A 195 22.98 -4.70 -0.76
N VAL A 196 21.87 -4.30 -1.40
CA VAL A 196 21.85 -3.33 -2.51
C VAL A 196 22.12 -1.92 -1.98
N GLU A 197 21.47 -1.56 -0.88
CA GLU A 197 21.62 -0.26 -0.21
C GLU A 197 23.06 -0.04 0.30
N GLY A 198 23.70 -1.06 0.87
CA GLY A 198 25.07 -0.94 1.38
C GLY A 198 26.09 -0.54 0.31
N ARG A 199 25.80 -0.81 -0.98
CA ARG A 199 26.64 -0.38 -2.10
C ARG A 199 26.47 1.10 -2.45
N LEU A 200 25.31 1.71 -2.15
CA LEU A 200 25.08 3.14 -2.34
C LEU A 200 25.91 3.99 -1.37
N GLY A 201 26.00 3.55 -0.11
CA GLY A 201 26.64 4.30 0.98
C GLY A 201 28.15 4.10 1.11
N ALA A 202 28.77 3.26 0.26
CA ALA A 202 30.20 2.96 0.31
C ALA A 202 31.07 3.94 -0.52
N ARG A 203 30.51 5.09 -0.91
CA ARG A 203 31.14 6.12 -1.75
C ARG A 203 31.68 7.28 -0.91
#